data_AF-A0A1U8Q4V9-F1
#
_entry.id   AF-A0A1U8Q4V9-F1
#
_cell.length_a   1.000
_cell.length_b   1.000
_cell.length_c   1.000
_cell.angle_alpha   90.00
_cell.angle_beta   90.00
_cell.angle_gamma   90.00
#
_symmetry.space_group_name_H-M   'P 1'
#
loop_
_entity.id
_entity.type
_entity.pdbx_description
1 polymer ?
#
loop_
_entity_poly.entity_id
_entity_poly.type
_entity_poly.pdbx_seq_one_letter_code
_entity_poly.pdbx_strand_id
1 'polypeptide(L)'
;MPREIITLQVGQCGNQIGMEFWKQLCLEHGISKEGNLEDFATQGGDRKDVFFYQADNQHYVPRAILLDLEPRVINGIQNSEYRNLYNHENIFVSDHGGGAGNNWASGYHQGEQVQEDIMDMIDREADGSDSLEGFVLCHSIAGGTGSGMGSYLLETLNDRYNKKLVQTYSVFPNQMETSDVVVQPYNSLLTLKRLTLNADCVVVLDNTALNRIAVERLHLSNPTFSQTNSLVSTVMSASTTTLRYPGYMNNDLVGLLASLIPTPRCHFLMTGYTPLTVESQASVIRKTTVLDVMRRLLQTKNIMVSSYARTKEASKAKYISILNIIQGEVDPTQAVSCKYQPRVEYPYRHQLRFMKVYKEYVKESLLILLSGVLQVFRLHCPESPHIFKLLIGLVVLC
;
A
#
# COMPACT_ATOMS: atom_id res chain seq x y z
N MET A 1 8.14 18.36 12.47
CA MET A 1 8.58 17.14 13.17
C MET A 1 8.39 15.99 12.20
N PRO A 2 9.37 15.08 12.12
CA PRO A 2 9.23 13.84 11.36
C PRO A 2 7.99 13.07 11.83
N ARG A 3 7.44 12.25 10.93
CA ARG A 3 6.30 11.38 11.19
C ARG A 3 6.72 9.99 10.77
N GLU A 4 7.46 9.32 11.64
CA GLU A 4 8.11 8.06 11.29
C GLU A 4 7.12 6.90 11.27
N ILE A 5 7.34 5.97 10.35
CA ILE A 5 6.49 4.79 10.16
C ILE A 5 7.37 3.54 10.20
N ILE A 6 6.99 2.58 11.04
CA ILE A 6 7.68 1.29 11.15
C ILE A 6 6.96 0.28 10.26
N THR A 7 7.69 -0.36 9.35
CA THR A 7 7.15 -1.39 8.46
C THR A 7 7.42 -2.78 9.04
N LEU A 8 6.37 -3.54 9.30
CA LEU A 8 6.43 -4.93 9.77
C LEU A 8 6.17 -5.86 8.58
N GLN A 9 7.15 -6.67 8.21
CA GLN A 9 7.05 -7.62 7.10
C GLN A 9 6.91 -9.02 7.67
N VAL A 10 5.77 -9.68 7.43
CA VAL A 10 5.43 -10.93 8.10
C VAL A 10 5.21 -12.06 7.11
N GLY A 11 6.04 -13.10 7.26
CA GLY A 11 6.03 -14.31 6.45
C GLY A 11 6.51 -14.10 5.02
N GLN A 12 6.59 -15.20 4.26
CA GLN A 12 7.14 -15.22 2.91
C GLN A 12 6.62 -14.10 1.99
N CYS A 13 5.31 -13.91 1.91
CA CYS A 13 4.71 -12.93 0.99
C CYS A 13 5.00 -11.49 1.44
N GLY A 14 4.89 -11.21 2.75
CA GLY A 14 5.18 -9.90 3.31
C GLY A 14 6.63 -9.48 3.10
N ASN A 15 7.57 -10.40 3.35
CA ASN A 15 9.00 -10.18 3.17
C ASN A 15 9.38 -9.94 1.70
N GLN A 16 8.82 -10.70 0.76
CA GLN A 16 9.11 -10.52 -0.67
C GLN A 16 8.57 -9.19 -1.23
N ILE A 17 7.35 -8.79 -0.84
CA ILE A 17 6.77 -7.51 -1.25
C ILE A 17 7.53 -6.35 -0.59
N GLY A 18 7.83 -6.49 0.70
CA GLY A 18 8.61 -5.53 1.45
C GLY A 18 9.98 -5.28 0.83
N MET A 19 10.68 -6.33 0.40
CA MET A 19 11.95 -6.21 -0.31
C MET A 19 11.81 -5.36 -1.59
N GLU A 20 10.84 -5.65 -2.44
CA GLU A 20 10.61 -4.88 -3.67
C GLU A 20 10.16 -3.43 -3.38
N PHE A 21 9.42 -3.21 -2.30
CA PHE A 21 9.03 -1.88 -1.84
C PHE A 21 10.24 -1.03 -1.44
N TRP A 22 11.15 -1.57 -0.63
CA TRP A 22 12.36 -0.84 -0.22
C TRP A 22 13.31 -0.56 -1.38
N LYS A 23 13.46 -1.51 -2.32
CA LYS A 23 14.21 -1.27 -3.57
C LYS A 23 13.64 -0.06 -4.33
N GLN A 24 12.32 -0.02 -4.48
CA GLN A 24 11.64 1.07 -5.17
C GLN A 24 11.85 2.42 -4.45
N LEU A 25 11.79 2.44 -3.11
CA LEU A 25 12.07 3.64 -2.33
C LEU A 25 13.52 4.10 -2.47
N CYS A 26 14.49 3.19 -2.42
CA CYS A 26 15.91 3.52 -2.64
C CYS A 26 16.11 4.18 -4.01
N LEU A 27 15.51 3.63 -5.07
CA LEU A 27 15.58 4.20 -6.42
C LEU A 27 14.93 5.59 -6.50
N GLU A 28 13.81 5.81 -5.81
CA GLU A 28 13.10 7.10 -5.80
C GLU A 28 13.81 8.20 -5.00
N HIS A 29 14.52 7.81 -3.94
CA HIS A 29 15.24 8.72 -3.06
C HIS A 29 16.73 8.84 -3.40
N GLY A 30 17.21 8.14 -4.44
CA GLY A 30 18.61 8.14 -4.85
C GLY A 30 19.53 7.56 -3.76
N ILE A 31 19.09 6.50 -3.10
CA ILE A 31 19.87 5.76 -2.10
C ILE A 31 20.45 4.52 -2.78
N SER A 32 21.75 4.31 -2.66
CA SER A 32 22.46 3.14 -3.18
C SER A 32 22.00 1.86 -2.49
N LYS A 33 22.34 0.70 -3.05
CA LYS A 33 21.98 -0.62 -2.48
C LYS A 33 22.64 -0.85 -1.12
N GLU A 34 23.77 -0.18 -0.92
CA GLU A 34 24.55 -0.14 0.31
C GLU A 34 24.09 0.97 1.25
N GLY A 35 23.00 1.69 0.99
CA GLY A 35 22.42 2.71 1.87
C GLY A 35 23.08 4.09 1.83
N ASN A 36 23.98 4.35 0.88
CA ASN A 36 24.61 5.67 0.73
C ASN A 36 23.74 6.59 -0.14
N LEU A 37 23.67 7.87 0.20
CA LEU A 37 22.93 8.83 -0.61
C LEU A 37 23.77 9.30 -1.81
N GLU A 38 23.18 9.26 -3.00
CA GLU A 38 23.80 9.77 -4.21
C GLU A 38 23.82 11.31 -4.24
N ASP A 39 24.85 11.91 -4.83
CA ASP A 39 25.08 13.36 -4.80
C ASP A 39 23.88 14.17 -5.34
N PHE A 40 23.22 13.68 -6.38
CA PHE A 40 22.06 14.33 -7.00
C PHE A 40 20.82 14.35 -6.10
N ALA A 41 20.73 13.46 -5.11
CA ALA A 41 19.59 13.32 -4.21
C ALA A 41 19.70 14.17 -2.93
N THR A 42 20.85 14.84 -2.73
CA THR A 42 21.11 15.70 -1.58
C THR A 42 20.28 17.00 -1.59
N GLN A 43 19.89 17.48 -2.78
CA GLN A 43 19.11 18.71 -2.95
C GLN A 43 17.61 18.47 -3.17
N GLY A 44 17.17 17.20 -3.20
CA GLY A 44 15.77 16.85 -3.23
C GLY A 44 15.11 17.27 -1.92
N GLY A 45 14.07 18.12 -1.98
CA GLY A 45 13.29 18.50 -0.80
C GLY A 45 12.37 17.38 -0.29
N ASP A 46 12.77 16.11 -0.45
CA ASP A 46 12.04 14.92 -0.05
C ASP A 46 12.32 14.55 1.41
N ARG A 47 11.29 14.01 2.06
CA ARG A 47 11.31 13.53 3.45
C ARG A 47 11.69 12.06 3.50
N LYS A 48 13.00 11.83 3.58
CA LYS A 48 13.58 10.48 3.70
C LYS A 48 13.37 9.89 5.11
N ASP A 49 13.32 10.77 6.10
CA ASP A 49 13.16 10.52 7.54
C ASP A 49 11.85 9.80 7.94
N VAL A 50 10.83 9.81 7.07
CA VAL A 50 9.55 9.11 7.30
C VAL A 50 9.74 7.59 7.35
N PHE A 51 10.53 7.04 6.43
CA PHE A 51 10.72 5.59 6.28
C PHE A 51 12.15 5.14 6.60
N PHE A 52 13.13 6.04 6.51
CA PHE A 52 14.52 5.75 6.81
C PHE A 52 14.96 6.52 8.05
N TYR A 53 15.87 5.93 8.84
CA TYR A 53 16.68 6.69 9.78
C TYR A 53 18.10 6.80 9.24
N GLN A 54 18.79 7.88 9.62
CA GLN A 54 20.19 8.08 9.25
C GLN A 54 21.07 7.58 10.39
N ALA A 55 21.91 6.58 10.10
CA ALA A 55 22.91 6.08 11.03
C ALA A 55 24.11 7.05 11.11
N ASP A 56 24.96 6.88 12.13
CA ASP A 56 26.11 7.76 12.42
C ASP A 56 27.11 7.88 11.25
N ASN A 57 27.20 6.86 10.42
CA ASN A 57 28.02 6.82 9.21
C ASN A 57 27.33 7.43 7.97
N GLN A 58 26.25 8.20 8.16
CA GLN A 58 25.41 8.79 7.11
C GLN A 58 24.69 7.79 6.21
N HIS A 59 24.62 6.53 6.62
CA HIS A 59 23.89 5.48 5.94
C HIS A 59 22.39 5.57 6.24
N TYR A 60 21.56 5.46 5.21
CA TYR A 60 20.11 5.42 5.36
C TYR A 60 19.63 3.98 5.56
N VAL A 61 19.10 3.70 6.75
CA VAL A 61 18.59 2.39 7.13
C VAL A 61 17.05 2.42 7.13
N PRO A 62 16.38 1.46 6.49
CA PRO A 62 14.93 1.31 6.57
C PRO A 62 14.44 1.05 8.00
N ARG A 63 13.37 1.74 8.40
CA ARG A 63 12.56 1.40 9.60
C ARG A 63 11.69 0.18 9.30
N ALA A 64 12.34 -0.98 9.11
CA ALA A 64 11.69 -2.22 8.72
C ALA A 64 12.08 -3.37 9.64
N ILE A 65 11.09 -4.12 10.09
CA ILE A 65 11.28 -5.35 10.86
C ILE A 65 10.79 -6.52 10.01
N LEU A 66 11.66 -7.50 9.80
CA LEU A 66 11.41 -8.68 8.99
C LEU A 66 11.18 -9.87 9.91
N LEU A 67 10.00 -10.47 9.82
CA LEU A 67 9.58 -11.57 10.67
C LEU A 67 9.22 -12.77 9.79
N ASP A 68 9.93 -13.89 9.97
CA ASP A 68 9.56 -15.15 9.35
C ASP A 68 9.81 -16.35 10.28
N LEU A 69 8.95 -17.35 10.18
CA LEU A 69 9.15 -18.63 10.86
C LEU A 69 9.97 -19.60 9.98
N GLU A 70 10.24 -19.22 8.73
CA GLU A 70 11.08 -19.97 7.80
C GLU A 70 12.29 -19.14 7.35
N PRO A 71 13.51 -19.71 7.37
CA PRO A 71 14.72 -18.97 7.02
C PRO A 71 14.85 -18.70 5.52
N ARG A 72 14.10 -19.41 4.66
CA ARG A 72 14.32 -19.42 3.21
C ARG A 72 14.29 -18.03 2.58
N VAL A 73 13.27 -17.22 2.91
CA VAL A 73 13.08 -15.91 2.29
C VAL A 73 14.06 -14.90 2.87
N ILE A 74 14.24 -14.91 4.20
CA ILE A 74 15.17 -14.04 4.90
C ILE A 74 16.62 -14.29 4.44
N ASN A 75 17.04 -15.55 4.32
CA ASN A 75 18.35 -15.90 3.77
C ASN A 75 18.50 -15.40 2.32
N GLY A 76 17.43 -15.40 1.53
CA GLY A 76 17.43 -14.80 0.19
C GLY A 76 17.69 -13.30 0.23
N ILE A 77 17.12 -12.57 1.20
CA ILE A 77 17.34 -11.13 1.39
C ILE A 77 18.77 -10.86 1.90
N GLN A 78 19.26 -11.65 2.86
CA GLN A 78 20.62 -11.52 3.41
C GLN A 78 21.72 -11.88 2.41
N ASN A 79 21.42 -12.67 1.38
CA ASN A 79 22.32 -12.97 0.28
C ASN A 79 22.10 -12.06 -0.95
N SER A 80 21.16 -11.13 -0.87
CA SER A 80 20.88 -10.19 -1.96
C SER A 80 21.86 -9.01 -1.96
N GLU A 81 21.83 -8.25 -3.05
CA GLU A 81 22.60 -6.99 -3.17
C GLU A 81 22.21 -5.95 -2.10
N TYR A 82 21.00 -6.04 -1.54
CA TYR A 82 20.46 -5.12 -0.53
C TYR A 82 20.68 -5.62 0.91
N ARG A 83 21.54 -6.62 1.11
CA ARG A 83 21.79 -7.19 2.45
C ARG A 83 22.28 -6.17 3.48
N ASN A 84 23.05 -5.18 3.03
CA ASN A 84 23.66 -4.15 3.88
C ASN A 84 22.69 -2.98 4.13
N LEU A 85 21.51 -3.00 3.52
CA LEU A 85 20.52 -1.94 3.69
C LEU A 85 19.79 -2.10 5.03
N TYR A 86 19.46 -3.33 5.41
CA TYR A 86 18.67 -3.63 6.61
C TYR A 86 19.56 -3.71 7.86
N ASN A 87 19.01 -3.28 9.00
CA ASN A 87 19.61 -3.58 10.29
C ASN A 87 19.42 -5.07 10.61
N HIS A 88 20.51 -5.79 10.85
CA HIS A 88 20.49 -7.20 11.21
C HIS A 88 19.73 -7.47 12.50
N GLU A 89 19.70 -6.50 13.42
CA GLU A 89 18.95 -6.64 14.66
C GLU A 89 17.43 -6.56 14.46
N ASN A 90 16.96 -6.11 13.28
CA ASN A 90 15.54 -6.02 12.94
C ASN A 90 15.04 -7.22 12.13
N ILE A 91 15.82 -8.31 12.11
CA ILE A 91 15.48 -9.54 11.41
C ILE A 91 15.24 -10.64 12.44
N PHE A 92 14.01 -11.16 12.48
CA PHE A 92 13.65 -12.32 13.27
C PHE A 92 13.46 -13.53 12.37
N VAL A 93 14.15 -14.61 12.72
CA VAL A 93 13.97 -15.94 12.12
C VAL A 93 13.84 -16.95 13.25
N SER A 94 12.81 -17.79 13.22
CA SER A 94 12.68 -18.86 14.21
C SER A 94 13.80 -19.90 14.07
N ASP A 95 14.49 -20.17 15.19
CA ASP A 95 15.54 -21.20 15.27
C ASP A 95 15.01 -22.61 14.99
N HIS A 96 13.71 -22.83 15.18
CA HIS A 96 13.09 -24.15 15.09
C HIS A 96 12.75 -24.55 13.65
N GLY A 97 12.90 -23.63 12.67
CA GLY A 97 12.91 -23.90 11.23
C GLY A 97 11.67 -24.58 10.64
N GLY A 98 10.58 -24.69 11.41
CA GLY A 98 9.41 -25.52 11.07
C GLY A 98 8.31 -24.82 10.28
N GLY A 99 8.39 -23.49 10.13
CA GLY A 99 7.33 -22.70 9.53
C GLY A 99 5.97 -22.87 10.21
N ALA A 100 4.95 -22.22 9.66
CA ALA A 100 3.57 -22.43 10.11
C ALA A 100 2.83 -23.54 9.33
N GLY A 101 3.44 -24.12 8.29
CA GLY A 101 2.85 -25.21 7.49
C GLY A 101 1.48 -24.88 6.89
N ASN A 102 1.25 -23.63 6.47
CA ASN A 102 -0.05 -23.12 6.02
C ASN A 102 -1.19 -23.26 7.05
N ASN A 103 -0.89 -23.40 8.34
CA ASN A 103 -1.88 -23.48 9.40
C ASN A 103 -1.90 -22.18 10.23
N TRP A 104 -3.03 -21.47 10.20
CA TRP A 104 -3.21 -20.24 10.97
C TRP A 104 -2.97 -20.42 12.47
N ALA A 105 -3.48 -21.52 13.06
CA ALA A 105 -3.35 -21.76 14.50
C ALA A 105 -1.89 -22.01 14.90
N SER A 106 -1.13 -22.71 14.05
CA SER A 106 0.31 -22.91 14.25
C SER A 106 1.06 -21.58 14.22
N GLY A 107 0.80 -20.74 13.21
CA GLY A 107 1.42 -19.41 13.11
C GLY A 107 1.04 -18.49 14.27
N TYR A 108 -0.22 -18.53 14.72
CA TYR A 108 -0.70 -17.73 15.84
C TYR A 108 -0.02 -18.14 17.16
N HIS A 109 0.02 -19.44 17.46
CA HIS A 109 0.65 -19.94 18.68
C HIS A 109 2.18 -19.76 18.68
N GLN A 110 2.84 -19.95 17.52
CA GLN A 110 4.26 -19.64 17.41
C GLN A 110 4.51 -18.13 17.63
N GLY A 111 3.65 -17.26 17.09
CA GLY A 111 3.73 -15.81 17.34
C GLY A 111 3.62 -15.43 18.82
N GLU A 112 2.80 -16.15 19.59
CA GLU A 112 2.70 -16.01 21.05
C GLU A 112 3.99 -16.41 21.76
N GLN A 113 4.61 -17.53 21.35
CA GLN A 113 5.86 -18.00 21.97
C GLN A 113 7.04 -17.04 21.77
N VAL A 114 7.06 -16.33 20.64
CA VAL A 114 8.15 -15.40 20.27
C VAL A 114 7.75 -13.93 20.48
N GLN A 115 6.69 -13.68 21.26
CA GLN A 115 6.17 -12.34 21.48
C GLN A 115 7.23 -11.41 22.08
N GLU A 116 7.95 -11.85 23.11
CA GLU A 116 8.92 -11.02 23.82
C GLU A 116 10.00 -10.49 22.86
N ASP A 117 10.63 -11.38 22.10
CA ASP A 117 11.67 -11.01 21.13
C ASP A 117 11.17 -9.99 20.09
N ILE A 118 9.99 -10.23 19.51
CA ILE A 118 9.44 -9.35 18.47
C ILE A 118 9.06 -7.99 19.05
N MET A 119 8.47 -7.99 20.24
CA MET A 119 8.03 -6.77 20.89
C MET A 119 9.20 -5.92 21.37
N ASP A 120 10.32 -6.54 21.77
CA ASP A 120 11.57 -5.83 22.07
C ASP A 120 12.18 -5.19 20.82
N MET A 121 12.14 -5.88 19.67
CA MET A 121 12.57 -5.30 18.38
C MET A 121 11.70 -4.10 17.98
N ILE A 122 10.37 -4.22 18.13
CA ILE A 122 9.42 -3.14 17.82
C ILE A 122 9.64 -1.94 18.75
N ASP A 123 9.84 -2.18 20.04
CA ASP A 123 10.07 -1.13 21.02
C ASP A 123 11.38 -0.39 20.75
N ARG A 124 12.46 -1.10 20.42
CA ARG A 124 13.73 -0.45 20.06
C ARG A 124 13.57 0.50 18.88
N GLU A 125 12.85 0.08 17.84
CA GLU A 125 12.57 0.93 16.67
C GLU A 125 11.62 2.10 16.98
N ALA A 126 10.64 1.87 17.87
CA ALA A 126 9.72 2.90 18.33
C ALA A 126 10.43 3.96 19.19
N ASP A 127 11.32 3.54 20.09
CA ASP A 127 12.13 4.41 20.94
C ASP A 127 13.18 5.18 20.12
N GLY A 128 13.67 4.59 19.02
CA GLY A 128 14.51 5.24 18.02
C GLY A 128 13.77 6.20 17.07
N SER A 129 12.49 6.49 17.31
CA SER A 129 11.67 7.42 16.51
C SER A 129 11.32 8.66 17.34
N ASP A 130 11.50 9.85 16.78
CA ASP A 130 11.18 11.11 17.49
C ASP A 130 9.66 11.28 17.63
N SER A 131 8.90 10.89 16.61
CA SER A 131 7.44 10.98 16.59
C SER A 131 6.83 9.86 15.73
N LEU A 132 6.88 8.62 16.24
CA LEU A 132 6.20 7.47 15.64
C LEU A 132 4.73 7.79 15.32
N GLU A 133 4.37 7.72 14.04
CA GLU A 133 3.00 7.93 13.56
C GLU A 133 2.18 6.63 13.60
N GLY A 134 2.78 5.53 13.18
CA GLY A 134 2.08 4.25 13.09
C GLY A 134 2.92 3.10 12.56
N PHE A 135 2.25 1.97 12.40
CA PHE A 135 2.79 0.73 11.88
C PHE A 135 2.15 0.40 10.54
N VAL A 136 2.99 -0.08 9.61
CA VAL A 136 2.55 -0.64 8.34
C VAL A 136 2.84 -2.13 8.33
N LEU A 137 1.80 -2.96 8.33
CA LEU A 137 1.92 -4.41 8.30
C LEU A 137 1.78 -4.95 6.87
N CYS A 138 2.83 -5.58 6.34
CA CYS A 138 2.85 -6.27 5.05
C CYS A 138 2.74 -7.77 5.29
N HIS A 139 1.63 -8.37 4.88
CA HIS A 139 1.39 -9.80 5.12
C HIS A 139 0.41 -10.41 4.10
N SER A 140 0.35 -11.75 4.07
CA SER A 140 -0.69 -12.50 3.33
C SER A 140 -1.77 -12.99 4.27
N ILE A 141 -3.03 -12.93 3.82
CA ILE A 141 -4.17 -13.43 4.61
C ILE A 141 -4.32 -14.95 4.58
N ALA A 142 -3.66 -15.63 3.63
CA ALA A 142 -3.88 -17.05 3.35
C ALA A 142 -2.71 -17.95 3.77
N GLY A 143 -1.50 -17.41 3.90
CA GLY A 143 -0.30 -18.18 4.31
C GLY A 143 -0.24 -18.38 5.82
N GLY A 144 0.33 -19.49 6.31
CA GLY A 144 0.33 -19.82 7.74
C GLY A 144 0.94 -18.74 8.64
N THR A 145 2.17 -18.31 8.33
CA THR A 145 2.89 -17.28 9.11
C THR A 145 2.24 -15.91 8.95
N GLY A 146 2.06 -15.44 7.71
CA GLY A 146 1.47 -14.13 7.45
C GLY A 146 0.05 -13.96 7.99
N SER A 147 -0.75 -15.03 8.02
CA SER A 147 -2.12 -15.03 8.54
C SER A 147 -2.14 -15.18 10.06
N GLY A 148 -1.54 -16.24 10.62
CA GLY A 148 -1.56 -16.57 12.04
C GLY A 148 -0.75 -15.60 12.89
N MET A 149 0.55 -15.51 12.63
CA MET A 149 1.46 -14.62 13.35
C MET A 149 1.10 -13.15 13.10
N GLY A 150 0.72 -12.80 11.86
CA GLY A 150 0.23 -11.45 11.57
C GLY A 150 -1.04 -11.08 12.33
N SER A 151 -1.97 -12.02 12.51
CA SER A 151 -3.18 -11.83 13.32
C SER A 151 -2.87 -11.56 14.79
N TYR A 152 -1.90 -12.30 15.34
CA TYR A 152 -1.43 -12.12 16.70
C TYR A 152 -0.76 -10.75 16.89
N LEU A 153 0.13 -10.36 15.98
CA LEU A 153 0.79 -9.05 16.02
C LEU A 153 -0.21 -7.90 15.96
N LEU A 154 -1.27 -8.01 15.17
CA LEU A 154 -2.34 -7.00 15.14
C LEU A 154 -3.03 -6.83 16.49
N GLU A 155 -3.27 -7.92 17.22
CA GLU A 155 -3.85 -7.87 18.58
C GLU A 155 -2.86 -7.19 19.54
N THR A 156 -1.61 -7.64 19.57
CA THR A 156 -0.59 -7.11 20.48
C THR A 156 -0.26 -5.64 20.22
N LEU A 157 -0.19 -5.22 18.95
CA LEU A 157 0.02 -3.81 18.59
C LEU A 157 -1.15 -2.93 19.01
N ASN A 158 -2.38 -3.40 18.83
CA ASN A 158 -3.56 -2.65 19.25
C ASN A 158 -3.62 -2.50 20.79
N ASP A 159 -3.19 -3.52 21.54
CA ASP A 159 -3.16 -3.47 23.00
C ASP A 159 -2.04 -2.55 23.53
N ARG A 160 -0.81 -2.66 22.99
CA ARG A 160 0.36 -1.92 23.49
C ARG A 160 0.46 -0.50 22.91
N TYR A 161 0.09 -0.33 21.65
CA TYR A 161 0.23 0.92 20.88
C TYR A 161 -1.13 1.48 20.42
N ASN A 162 -2.16 1.44 21.26
CA ASN A 162 -3.54 1.87 20.96
C ASN A 162 -3.76 3.30 20.44
N LYS A 163 -2.75 4.17 20.53
CA LYS A 163 -2.80 5.56 20.02
C LYS A 163 -2.13 5.72 18.65
N LYS A 164 -1.45 4.68 18.16
CA LYS A 164 -0.72 4.66 16.90
C LYS A 164 -1.58 4.02 15.83
N LEU A 165 -1.47 4.52 14.60
CA LEU A 165 -2.25 3.96 13.50
C LEU A 165 -1.69 2.62 13.06
N VAL A 166 -2.56 1.68 12.71
CA VAL A 166 -2.19 0.39 12.12
C VAL A 166 -2.78 0.30 10.72
N GLN A 167 -1.94 0.44 9.71
CA GLN A 167 -2.30 0.22 8.31
C GLN A 167 -1.74 -1.13 7.85
N THR A 168 -2.52 -1.90 7.08
CA THR A 168 -2.06 -3.15 6.51
C THR A 168 -2.06 -3.11 4.98
N TYR A 169 -1.06 -3.74 4.37
CA TYR A 169 -1.08 -4.17 2.98
C TYR A 169 -1.27 -5.68 2.98
N SER A 170 -2.53 -6.08 2.80
CA SER A 170 -2.95 -7.46 2.95
C SER A 170 -3.15 -8.10 1.58
N VAL A 171 -2.37 -9.14 1.29
CA VAL A 171 -2.44 -9.88 0.03
C VAL A 171 -3.48 -10.99 0.11
N PHE A 172 -4.49 -10.88 -0.75
CA PHE A 172 -5.57 -11.83 -0.91
C PHE A 172 -5.15 -12.96 -1.87
N PRO A 173 -5.55 -14.21 -1.59
CA PRO A 173 -5.16 -15.37 -2.39
C PRO A 173 -5.82 -15.33 -3.77
N ASN A 174 -5.21 -16.03 -4.74
CA ASN A 174 -5.83 -16.23 -6.04
C ASN A 174 -7.00 -17.22 -5.92
N GLN A 175 -8.21 -16.81 -6.31
CA GLN A 175 -9.42 -17.64 -6.26
C GLN A 175 -9.70 -18.40 -7.56
N MET A 176 -9.04 -18.05 -8.67
CA MET A 176 -9.33 -18.62 -10.00
C MET A 176 -8.56 -19.90 -10.32
N GLU A 177 -7.40 -20.10 -9.69
CA GLU A 177 -6.63 -21.32 -9.80
C GLU A 177 -6.92 -22.20 -8.59
N THR A 178 -7.01 -23.51 -8.79
CA THR A 178 -7.09 -24.46 -7.69
C THR A 178 -5.82 -24.31 -6.86
N SER A 179 -5.90 -23.57 -5.77
CA SER A 179 -4.80 -23.46 -4.81
C SER A 179 -4.45 -24.86 -4.31
N ASP A 180 -3.15 -25.18 -4.29
CA ASP A 180 -2.63 -26.43 -3.68
C ASP A 180 -2.91 -26.50 -2.17
N VAL A 181 -3.31 -25.38 -1.55
CA VAL A 181 -3.56 -25.26 -0.12
C VAL A 181 -5.07 -25.18 0.14
N VAL A 182 -5.65 -26.30 0.56
CA VAL A 182 -7.09 -26.44 0.84
C VAL A 182 -7.59 -25.61 2.04
N VAL A 183 -6.69 -25.24 2.97
CA VAL A 183 -7.03 -24.52 4.21
C VAL A 183 -7.06 -22.99 4.06
N GLN A 184 -6.77 -22.45 2.88
CA GLN A 184 -6.74 -21.00 2.65
C GLN A 184 -8.01 -20.24 3.07
N PRO A 185 -9.23 -20.74 2.81
CA PRO A 185 -10.44 -20.05 3.25
C PRO A 185 -10.52 -19.90 4.78
N TYR A 186 -10.07 -20.90 5.54
CA TYR A 186 -10.03 -20.84 7.00
C TYR A 186 -9.04 -19.78 7.49
N ASN A 187 -7.81 -19.80 6.97
CA ASN A 187 -6.79 -18.82 7.31
C ASN A 187 -7.25 -17.39 7.00
N SER A 188 -7.85 -17.21 5.82
CA SER A 188 -8.34 -15.91 5.35
C SER A 188 -9.45 -15.38 6.26
N LEU A 189 -10.44 -16.21 6.62
CA LEU A 189 -11.56 -15.78 7.45
C LEU A 189 -11.13 -15.41 8.88
N LEU A 190 -10.23 -16.20 9.48
CA LEU A 190 -9.69 -15.92 10.81
C LEU A 190 -8.89 -14.61 10.83
N THR A 191 -8.09 -14.38 9.78
CA THR A 191 -7.31 -13.15 9.63
C THR A 191 -8.19 -11.94 9.37
N LEU A 192 -9.21 -12.07 8.52
CA LEU A 192 -10.16 -10.99 8.22
C LEU A 192 -10.86 -10.49 9.48
N LYS A 193 -11.23 -11.38 10.41
CA LYS A 193 -11.77 -10.95 11.71
C LYS A 193 -10.82 -10.03 12.46
N ARG A 194 -9.50 -10.30 12.46
CA ARG A 194 -8.52 -9.46 13.16
C ARG A 194 -8.27 -8.15 12.44
N LEU A 195 -8.19 -8.19 11.12
CA LEU A 195 -8.13 -6.99 10.30
C LEU A 195 -9.34 -6.07 10.58
N THR A 196 -10.56 -6.62 10.69
CA THR A 196 -11.75 -5.79 10.98
C THR A 196 -11.78 -5.14 12.36
N LEU A 197 -11.07 -5.71 13.34
CA LEU A 197 -11.17 -5.30 14.75
C LEU A 197 -9.96 -4.47 15.21
N ASN A 198 -8.77 -4.77 14.68
CA ASN A 198 -7.50 -4.27 15.20
C ASN A 198 -6.70 -3.43 14.18
N ALA A 199 -7.13 -3.35 12.93
CA ALA A 199 -6.51 -2.48 11.94
C ALA A 199 -7.37 -1.23 11.69
N ASP A 200 -6.73 -0.07 11.59
CA ASP A 200 -7.40 1.17 11.22
C ASP A 200 -7.69 1.24 9.73
N CYS A 201 -6.83 0.61 8.92
CA CYS A 201 -6.90 0.67 7.47
C CYS A 201 -6.33 -0.60 6.83
N VAL A 202 -7.04 -1.18 5.87
CA VAL A 202 -6.61 -2.40 5.15
C VAL A 202 -6.60 -2.13 3.66
N VAL A 203 -5.42 -1.98 3.09
CA VAL A 203 -5.22 -1.90 1.63
C VAL A 203 -5.28 -3.31 1.06
N VAL A 204 -6.30 -3.55 0.25
CA VAL A 204 -6.57 -4.86 -0.35
C VAL A 204 -5.74 -5.01 -1.63
N LEU A 205 -4.92 -6.06 -1.66
CA LEU A 205 -4.11 -6.45 -2.82
C LEU A 205 -4.55 -7.84 -3.27
N ASP A 206 -5.26 -7.93 -4.39
CA ASP A 206 -5.81 -9.20 -4.85
C ASP A 206 -4.96 -9.84 -5.95
N ASN A 207 -4.38 -11.01 -5.65
CA ASN A 207 -3.57 -11.76 -6.59
C ASN A 207 -4.33 -12.16 -7.87
N THR A 208 -5.64 -12.42 -7.80
CA THR A 208 -6.43 -12.69 -9.00
C THR A 208 -6.47 -11.48 -9.93
N ALA A 209 -6.69 -10.29 -9.38
CA ALA A 209 -6.72 -9.05 -10.15
C ALA A 209 -5.31 -8.64 -10.64
N LEU A 210 -4.28 -8.82 -9.81
CA LEU A 210 -2.88 -8.56 -10.17
C LEU A 210 -2.42 -9.47 -11.31
N ASN A 211 -2.72 -10.77 -11.26
CA ASN A 211 -2.42 -11.71 -12.34
C ASN A 211 -3.14 -11.33 -13.63
N ARG A 212 -4.43 -10.99 -13.56
CA ARG A 212 -5.18 -10.50 -14.72
C ARG A 212 -4.52 -9.26 -15.34
N ILE A 213 -4.11 -8.28 -14.52
CA ILE A 213 -3.44 -7.07 -14.99
C ILE A 213 -2.10 -7.42 -15.65
N ALA A 214 -1.31 -8.30 -15.05
CA ALA A 214 -0.03 -8.72 -15.61
C ALA A 214 -0.18 -9.40 -16.99
N VAL A 215 -1.18 -10.26 -17.16
CA VAL A 215 -1.47 -10.93 -18.44
C VAL A 215 -2.05 -9.96 -19.47
N GLU A 216 -3.10 -9.22 -19.11
CA GLU A 216 -3.85 -8.39 -20.07
C GLU A 216 -3.12 -7.10 -20.47
N ARG A 217 -2.36 -6.48 -19.55
CA ARG A 217 -1.75 -5.16 -19.76
C ARG A 217 -0.25 -5.20 -19.98
N LEU A 218 0.45 -6.10 -19.29
CA LEU A 218 1.90 -6.26 -19.46
C LEU A 218 2.25 -7.34 -20.48
N HIS A 219 1.23 -8.03 -21.02
CA HIS A 219 1.39 -9.10 -22.02
C HIS A 219 2.33 -10.23 -21.55
N LEU A 220 2.29 -10.53 -20.24
CA LEU A 220 3.06 -11.61 -19.64
C LEU A 220 2.27 -12.91 -19.74
N SER A 221 2.78 -13.91 -20.46
CA SER A 221 2.07 -15.19 -20.64
C SER A 221 1.91 -15.97 -19.34
N ASN A 222 2.93 -15.96 -18.49
CA ASN A 222 2.95 -16.60 -17.17
C ASN A 222 3.62 -15.64 -16.16
N PRO A 223 2.85 -14.80 -15.44
CA PRO A 223 3.42 -13.83 -14.51
C PRO A 223 4.07 -14.53 -13.32
N THR A 224 5.31 -14.15 -13.00
CA THR A 224 6.02 -14.68 -11.81
C THR A 224 5.66 -13.88 -10.55
N PHE A 225 5.89 -14.47 -9.37
CA PHE A 225 5.74 -13.74 -8.09
C PHE A 225 6.61 -12.48 -8.01
N SER A 226 7.81 -12.49 -8.62
CA SER A 226 8.65 -11.30 -8.68
C SER A 226 7.96 -10.16 -9.45
N GLN A 227 7.36 -10.45 -10.60
CA GLN A 227 6.70 -9.43 -11.44
C GLN A 227 5.43 -8.88 -10.78
N THR A 228 4.64 -9.73 -10.12
CA THR A 228 3.45 -9.30 -9.37
C THR A 228 3.84 -8.48 -8.15
N ASN A 229 4.89 -8.87 -7.42
CA ASN A 229 5.41 -8.09 -6.29
C ASN A 229 5.95 -6.72 -6.73
N SER A 230 6.59 -6.60 -7.90
CA SER A 230 7.00 -5.29 -8.43
C SER A 230 5.82 -4.36 -8.78
N LEU A 231 4.67 -4.93 -9.18
CA LEU A 231 3.43 -4.13 -9.35
C LEU A 231 2.89 -3.66 -8.00
N VAL A 232 2.88 -4.56 -7.00
CA VAL A 232 2.46 -4.22 -5.64
C VAL A 232 3.36 -3.16 -5.03
N SER A 233 4.69 -3.28 -5.18
CA SER A 233 5.65 -2.29 -4.66
C SER A 233 5.46 -0.93 -5.29
N THR A 234 5.16 -0.86 -6.59
CA THR A 234 4.83 0.39 -7.29
C THR A 234 3.59 1.06 -6.69
N VAL A 235 2.54 0.28 -6.37
CA VAL A 235 1.31 0.79 -5.75
C VAL A 235 1.55 1.25 -4.31
N MET A 236 2.31 0.47 -3.54
CA MET A 236 2.70 0.83 -2.18
C MET A 236 3.51 2.13 -2.18
N SER A 237 4.50 2.26 -3.06
CA SER A 237 5.30 3.47 -3.22
C SER A 237 4.41 4.67 -3.61
N ALA A 238 3.52 4.50 -4.60
CA ALA A 238 2.61 5.55 -5.03
C ALA A 238 1.65 5.98 -3.91
N SER A 239 1.24 5.04 -3.05
CA SER A 239 0.34 5.32 -1.94
C SER A 239 0.99 6.08 -0.78
N THR A 240 2.31 5.99 -0.66
CA THR A 240 3.07 6.65 0.41
C THR A 240 3.74 7.95 -0.07
N THR A 241 3.53 8.34 -1.33
CA THR A 241 4.17 9.53 -1.91
C THR A 241 3.80 10.82 -1.19
N THR A 242 2.57 10.96 -0.69
CA THR A 242 2.14 12.17 0.05
C THR A 242 2.88 12.34 1.38
N LEU A 243 3.37 11.23 1.95
CA LEU A 243 4.13 11.23 3.20
C LEU A 243 5.60 11.59 2.94
N ARG A 244 6.17 11.01 1.88
CA ARG A 244 7.59 11.13 1.51
C ARG A 244 7.94 12.42 0.77
N TYR A 245 7.01 12.98 0.01
CA TYR A 245 7.23 14.24 -0.70
C TYR A 245 6.28 15.29 -0.13
N PRO A 246 6.80 16.44 0.35
CA PRO A 246 5.97 17.43 1.01
C PRO A 246 4.95 18.01 0.02
N GLY A 247 3.66 17.79 0.34
CA GLY A 247 2.52 18.36 -0.38
C GLY A 247 1.80 19.42 0.43
N TYR A 248 0.63 19.87 -0.05
CA TYR A 248 -0.19 20.87 0.64
C TYR A 248 -1.27 20.26 1.56
N MET A 249 -1.66 19.01 1.34
CA MET A 249 -2.72 18.30 2.09
C MET A 249 -2.25 16.87 2.41
N ASN A 250 -2.88 16.16 3.36
CA ASN A 250 -2.65 14.74 3.65
C ASN A 250 -1.15 14.33 3.70
N ASN A 251 -0.33 15.16 4.35
CA ASN A 251 1.12 14.93 4.49
C ASN A 251 1.46 13.97 5.64
N ASP A 252 0.43 13.50 6.33
CA ASP A 252 0.45 12.59 7.46
C ASP A 252 -0.53 11.44 7.19
N LEU A 253 -0.24 10.28 7.74
CA LEU A 253 -1.06 9.09 7.59
C LEU A 253 -2.45 9.31 8.21
N VAL A 254 -2.52 10.02 9.34
CA VAL A 254 -3.80 10.40 9.97
C VAL A 254 -4.68 11.21 9.01
N GLY A 255 -4.13 12.26 8.40
CA GLY A 255 -4.88 13.10 7.46
C GLY A 255 -5.30 12.35 6.21
N LEU A 256 -4.44 11.46 5.71
CA LEU A 256 -4.78 10.56 4.61
C LEU A 256 -6.00 9.70 4.99
N LEU A 257 -5.90 8.88 6.05
CA LEU A 257 -6.94 7.94 6.44
C LEU A 257 -8.27 8.62 6.84
N ALA A 258 -8.20 9.77 7.52
CA ALA A 258 -9.38 10.54 7.91
C ALA A 258 -10.22 11.01 6.70
N SER A 259 -9.58 11.24 5.54
CA SER A 259 -10.29 11.62 4.30
C SER A 259 -10.94 10.44 3.57
N LEU A 260 -10.60 9.21 3.97
CA LEU A 260 -10.90 7.99 3.22
C LEU A 260 -11.89 7.10 3.95
N ILE A 261 -11.79 7.04 5.28
CA ILE A 261 -12.52 6.11 6.12
C ILE A 261 -13.68 6.85 6.80
N PRO A 262 -14.93 6.64 6.34
CA PRO A 262 -16.10 7.32 6.91
C PRO A 262 -16.54 6.71 8.25
N THR A 263 -16.28 5.43 8.47
CA THR A 263 -16.61 4.69 9.70
C THR A 263 -15.55 3.62 9.94
N PRO A 264 -15.17 3.32 11.20
CA PRO A 264 -14.12 2.35 11.53
C PRO A 264 -14.35 0.95 10.97
N ARG A 265 -15.58 0.55 10.64
CA ARG A 265 -15.86 -0.78 10.06
C ARG A 265 -15.65 -0.83 8.55
N CYS A 266 -15.60 0.32 7.90
CA CYS A 266 -15.53 0.45 6.45
C CYS A 266 -14.16 1.03 6.09
N HIS A 267 -13.12 0.25 6.38
CA HIS A 267 -11.70 0.62 6.22
C HIS A 267 -10.97 -0.25 5.19
N PHE A 268 -11.70 -1.07 4.42
CA PHE A 268 -11.13 -1.85 3.33
C PHE A 268 -11.03 -0.98 2.09
N LEU A 269 -9.81 -0.90 1.59
CA LEU A 269 -9.35 0.11 0.67
C LEU A 269 -8.97 -0.55 -0.65
N MET A 270 -9.74 -0.28 -1.71
CA MET A 270 -9.44 -0.78 -3.05
C MET A 270 -8.36 0.06 -3.74
N THR A 271 -7.53 -0.58 -4.57
CA THR A 271 -6.48 0.08 -5.35
C THR A 271 -6.70 -0.16 -6.84
N GLY A 272 -6.21 0.73 -7.72
CA GLY A 272 -6.08 0.48 -9.15
C GLY A 272 -5.13 1.43 -9.89
N TYR A 273 -3.99 0.97 -10.42
CA TYR A 273 -2.92 1.88 -10.87
C TYR A 273 -2.97 2.19 -12.38
N THR A 274 -2.51 3.38 -12.78
CA THR A 274 -2.28 3.70 -14.20
C THR A 274 -1.19 4.78 -14.36
N PRO A 275 -0.38 4.76 -15.44
CA PRO A 275 -0.32 3.79 -16.53
C PRO A 275 0.36 2.49 -16.12
N LEU A 276 -0.13 1.39 -16.68
CA LEU A 276 0.49 0.08 -16.63
C LEU A 276 1.02 -0.20 -18.04
N THR A 277 2.22 0.28 -18.33
CA THR A 277 2.88 0.07 -19.63
C THR A 277 4.28 -0.46 -19.39
N VAL A 278 4.66 -1.49 -20.15
CA VAL A 278 6.04 -1.96 -20.23
C VAL A 278 6.86 -0.91 -20.98
N GLU A 279 8.07 -0.62 -20.51
CA GLU A 279 9.02 0.34 -21.11
C GLU A 279 9.21 0.17 -22.63
N SER A 280 8.96 -1.03 -23.17
CA SER A 280 9.07 -1.34 -24.61
C SER A 280 8.04 -0.63 -25.50
N GLN A 281 6.98 -0.03 -24.96
CA GLN A 281 5.98 0.73 -25.72
C GLN A 281 6.10 2.26 -25.54
N ALA A 282 7.26 2.75 -25.12
CA ALA A 282 7.53 4.19 -24.99
C ALA A 282 7.43 5.00 -26.30
N SER A 283 7.23 4.35 -27.45
CA SER A 283 7.36 4.98 -28.78
C SER A 283 6.10 5.59 -29.41
N VAL A 284 4.93 5.63 -28.75
CA VAL A 284 3.74 6.32 -29.31
C VAL A 284 2.87 7.00 -28.25
N ILE A 285 3.42 7.96 -27.49
CA ILE A 285 2.62 8.68 -26.48
C ILE A 285 2.25 10.07 -26.99
N ARG A 286 1.01 10.20 -27.51
CA ARG A 286 0.29 11.48 -27.53
C ARG A 286 0.30 12.06 -26.11
N LYS A 287 0.48 13.38 -25.96
CA LYS A 287 0.26 14.10 -24.69
C LYS A 287 -1.04 13.61 -24.06
N THR A 288 -0.94 12.76 -23.04
CA THR A 288 -2.10 12.20 -22.36
C THR A 288 -2.54 13.23 -21.33
N THR A 289 -3.80 13.65 -21.37
CA THR A 289 -4.28 14.68 -20.45
C THR A 289 -4.59 14.08 -19.08
N VAL A 290 -4.52 14.88 -18.01
CA VAL A 290 -4.91 14.46 -16.65
C VAL A 290 -6.30 13.81 -16.63
N LEU A 291 -7.23 14.38 -17.40
CA LEU A 291 -8.60 13.92 -17.52
C LEU A 291 -8.71 12.51 -18.16
N ASP A 292 -7.89 12.22 -19.17
CA ASP A 292 -7.85 10.88 -19.77
C ASP A 292 -7.33 9.83 -18.78
N VAL A 293 -6.33 10.21 -17.97
CA VAL A 293 -5.76 9.34 -16.94
C VAL A 293 -6.79 9.06 -15.84
N MET A 294 -7.47 10.09 -15.33
CA MET A 294 -8.52 9.94 -14.32
C MET A 294 -9.69 9.07 -14.82
N ARG A 295 -10.10 9.21 -16.08
CA ARG A 295 -11.13 8.35 -16.68
C ARG A 295 -10.71 6.89 -16.76
N ARG A 296 -9.43 6.64 -17.05
CA ARG A 296 -8.88 5.28 -17.10
C ARG A 296 -8.86 4.63 -15.72
N LEU A 297 -8.50 5.37 -14.67
CA LEU A 297 -8.46 4.80 -13.30
C LEU A 297 -9.77 4.12 -12.88
N LEU A 298 -10.91 4.76 -13.18
CA LEU A 298 -12.23 4.26 -12.80
C LEU A 298 -12.71 3.09 -13.67
N GLN A 299 -11.94 2.69 -14.67
CA GLN A 299 -12.23 1.49 -15.44
C GLN A 299 -11.92 0.27 -14.59
N THR A 300 -12.89 -0.66 -14.52
CA THR A 300 -12.78 -1.92 -13.78
C THR A 300 -11.55 -2.76 -14.12
N LYS A 301 -10.97 -2.55 -15.31
CA LYS A 301 -9.75 -3.22 -15.78
C LYS A 301 -8.48 -2.78 -15.04
N ASN A 302 -8.45 -1.57 -14.51
CA ASN A 302 -7.28 -1.04 -13.80
C ASN A 302 -7.39 -1.21 -12.29
N ILE A 303 -8.55 -1.63 -11.77
CA ILE A 303 -8.76 -1.95 -10.36
C ILE A 303 -8.08 -3.28 -10.04
N MET A 304 -7.25 -3.27 -9.00
CA MET A 304 -6.43 -4.37 -8.46
C MET A 304 -7.16 -5.21 -7.41
N VAL A 305 -8.49 -5.14 -7.42
CA VAL A 305 -9.37 -5.96 -6.59
C VAL A 305 -10.43 -6.54 -7.50
N SER A 306 -10.58 -7.86 -7.49
CA SER A 306 -11.69 -8.54 -8.15
C SER A 306 -12.97 -8.33 -7.35
N SER A 307 -13.55 -7.12 -7.49
CA SER A 307 -14.94 -6.98 -7.10
C SER A 307 -15.77 -7.87 -8.02
N TYR A 308 -16.88 -8.39 -7.50
CA TYR A 308 -17.93 -9.06 -8.27
C TYR A 308 -18.63 -8.11 -9.25
N ALA A 309 -17.88 -7.31 -10.00
CA ALA A 309 -18.28 -6.43 -11.11
C ALA A 309 -19.07 -7.17 -12.22
N ARG A 310 -19.21 -8.50 -12.13
CA ARG A 310 -20.00 -9.35 -13.03
C ARG A 310 -21.38 -9.75 -12.46
N THR A 311 -21.70 -9.43 -11.21
CA THR A 311 -23.04 -9.67 -10.65
C THR A 311 -23.93 -8.44 -10.81
N LYS A 312 -25.24 -8.64 -10.93
CA LYS A 312 -26.24 -7.56 -11.02
C LYS A 312 -26.16 -6.57 -9.84
N GLU A 313 -25.56 -6.97 -8.72
CA GLU A 313 -25.46 -6.19 -7.48
C GLU A 313 -24.33 -5.15 -7.51
N ALA A 314 -23.22 -5.41 -8.19
CA ALA A 314 -22.14 -4.43 -8.33
C ALA A 314 -22.57 -3.16 -9.09
N SER A 315 -23.64 -3.22 -9.89
CA SER A 315 -24.23 -2.05 -10.53
C SER A 315 -24.94 -1.09 -9.54
N LYS A 316 -25.25 -1.57 -8.34
CA LYS A 316 -25.87 -0.79 -7.25
C LYS A 316 -24.85 -0.23 -6.27
N ALA A 317 -23.59 -0.69 -6.31
CA ALA A 317 -22.54 -0.22 -5.42
C ALA A 317 -22.29 1.29 -5.58
N LYS A 318 -21.98 1.97 -4.48
CA LYS A 318 -21.74 3.41 -4.42
C LYS A 318 -20.36 3.69 -3.87
N TYR A 319 -19.70 4.71 -4.41
CA TYR A 319 -18.45 5.23 -3.88
C TYR A 319 -18.77 6.20 -2.75
N ILE A 320 -18.14 6.02 -1.59
CA ILE A 320 -18.27 6.93 -0.45
C ILE A 320 -17.12 7.95 -0.45
N SER A 321 -15.88 7.45 -0.55
CA SER A 321 -14.67 8.25 -0.72
C SER A 321 -13.93 7.84 -1.99
N ILE A 322 -13.08 8.74 -2.49
CA ILE A 322 -12.12 8.48 -3.55
C ILE A 322 -10.96 9.47 -3.42
N LEU A 323 -9.74 8.94 -3.49
CA LEU A 323 -8.52 9.74 -3.57
C LEU A 323 -7.86 9.54 -4.94
N ASN A 324 -7.24 10.59 -5.46
CA ASN A 324 -6.48 10.51 -6.70
C ASN A 324 -5.16 11.24 -6.46
N ILE A 325 -4.09 10.46 -6.33
CA ILE A 325 -2.72 10.98 -6.21
C ILE A 325 -2.12 11.04 -7.60
N ILE A 326 -1.83 12.24 -8.09
CA ILE A 326 -1.23 12.50 -9.40
C ILE A 326 0.23 12.91 -9.22
N GLN A 327 1.13 12.22 -9.91
CA GLN A 327 2.56 12.49 -9.88
C GLN A 327 3.07 12.72 -11.31
N GLY A 328 3.98 13.67 -11.46
CA GLY A 328 4.64 13.98 -12.73
C GLY A 328 4.44 15.45 -13.14
N GLU A 329 4.73 15.76 -14.40
CA GLU A 329 4.52 17.11 -14.94
C GLU A 329 3.04 17.37 -15.20
N VAL A 330 2.40 18.08 -14.27
CA VAL A 330 0.98 18.36 -14.29
C VAL A 330 0.78 19.85 -14.20
N ASP A 331 -0.04 20.39 -15.11
CA ASP A 331 -0.56 21.75 -14.98
C ASP A 331 -1.72 21.76 -13.97
N PRO A 332 -1.60 22.44 -12.82
CA PRO A 332 -2.66 22.49 -11.81
C PRO A 332 -4.00 23.00 -12.35
N THR A 333 -3.99 23.84 -13.39
CA THR A 333 -5.22 24.39 -14.00
C THR A 333 -6.05 23.31 -14.70
N GLN A 334 -5.40 22.29 -15.27
CA GLN A 334 -6.07 21.13 -15.86
C GLN A 334 -6.72 20.24 -14.79
N ALA A 335 -6.11 20.16 -13.61
CA ALA A 335 -6.63 19.40 -12.47
C ALA A 335 -7.91 20.05 -11.89
N VAL A 336 -7.92 21.39 -11.80
CA VAL A 336 -9.07 22.17 -11.30
C VAL A 336 -10.25 22.11 -12.26
N SER A 337 -10.03 22.26 -13.57
CA SER A 337 -11.09 22.19 -14.58
C SER A 337 -11.81 20.83 -14.61
N CYS A 338 -11.12 19.73 -14.25
CA CYS A 338 -11.73 18.41 -14.08
C CYS A 338 -12.75 18.35 -12.93
N LYS A 339 -12.57 19.12 -11.85
CA LYS A 339 -13.54 19.19 -10.73
C LYS A 339 -14.85 19.87 -11.13
N TYR A 340 -14.83 20.73 -12.16
CA TYR A 340 -15.95 21.57 -12.57
C TYR A 340 -16.67 21.10 -13.85
N GLN A 341 -16.21 20.05 -14.52
CA GLN A 341 -16.89 19.53 -15.71
C GLN A 341 -18.07 18.61 -15.35
N PRO A 342 -19.33 18.97 -15.70
CA PRO A 342 -20.53 18.23 -15.30
C PRO A 342 -20.80 16.96 -16.14
N ARG A 343 -19.81 16.44 -16.88
CA ARG A 343 -19.96 15.30 -17.80
C ARG A 343 -18.77 14.35 -17.75
N VAL A 344 -18.52 13.76 -16.59
CA VAL A 344 -17.90 12.44 -16.55
C VAL A 344 -19.06 11.45 -16.43
N GLU A 345 -19.46 10.84 -17.55
CA GLU A 345 -20.39 9.70 -17.51
C GLU A 345 -19.65 8.55 -16.84
N TYR A 346 -19.86 8.40 -15.54
CA TYR A 346 -19.42 7.23 -14.79
C TYR A 346 -20.22 6.01 -15.33
N PRO A 347 -19.56 4.87 -15.59
CA PRO A 347 -20.22 3.70 -16.20
C PRO A 347 -21.35 3.12 -15.33
N TYR A 348 -21.45 3.54 -14.07
CA TYR A 348 -22.60 3.31 -13.20
C TYR A 348 -23.62 4.44 -13.38
N ARG A 349 -24.34 4.42 -14.51
CA ARG A 349 -25.56 5.23 -14.70
C ARG A 349 -26.57 4.81 -13.64
N HIS A 350 -26.62 5.54 -12.52
CA HIS A 350 -27.85 6.02 -11.87
C HIS A 350 -27.44 6.81 -10.61
N GLN A 351 -27.70 8.12 -10.65
CA GLN A 351 -27.56 9.10 -9.57
C GLN A 351 -26.13 9.46 -9.12
N LEU A 352 -25.37 10.11 -9.99
CA LEU A 352 -24.48 11.21 -9.57
C LEU A 352 -25.12 12.51 -10.08
N ARG A 353 -26.16 12.98 -9.39
CA ARG A 353 -26.61 14.37 -9.55
C ARG A 353 -25.53 15.23 -8.89
N PHE A 354 -24.67 15.84 -9.70
CA PHE A 354 -23.81 16.93 -9.26
C PHE A 354 -24.69 18.04 -8.71
N MET A 355 -24.77 18.17 -7.38
CA MET A 355 -25.52 19.24 -6.75
C MET A 355 -24.64 20.48 -6.69
N LYS A 356 -25.05 21.53 -7.42
CA LYS A 356 -24.50 22.88 -7.34
C LYS A 356 -24.46 23.31 -5.89
N VAL A 357 -23.28 23.65 -5.38
CA VAL A 357 -23.13 24.42 -4.15
C VAL A 357 -23.54 25.86 -4.49
N TYR A 358 -24.80 26.20 -4.21
CA TYR A 358 -25.22 27.59 -4.03
C TYR A 358 -25.63 27.77 -2.56
N LYS A 359 -25.04 28.78 -1.93
CA LYS A 359 -25.41 29.32 -0.61
C LYS A 359 -26.90 29.66 -0.59
N GLU A 360 -27.62 29.20 0.43
CA GLU A 360 -28.57 29.95 1.29
C GLU A 360 -29.76 29.09 1.81
N TYR A 361 -30.13 29.36 3.07
CA TYR A 361 -31.36 29.03 3.82
C TYR A 361 -31.61 27.60 4.37
N VAL A 362 -31.26 27.45 5.66
CA VAL A 362 -32.12 27.05 6.80
C VAL A 362 -33.35 26.17 6.51
N LYS A 363 -33.23 24.85 6.74
CA LYS A 363 -33.98 24.00 7.70
C LYS A 363 -33.94 22.52 7.26
N GLU A 364 -33.66 21.64 8.23
CA GLU A 364 -33.77 20.17 8.22
C GLU A 364 -32.68 19.35 7.49
N SER A 365 -31.71 18.91 8.30
CA SER A 365 -30.99 17.63 8.30
C SER A 365 -30.95 16.78 7.01
N LEU A 366 -29.84 16.85 6.26
CA LEU A 366 -29.19 15.68 5.66
C LEU A 366 -27.74 16.02 5.25
N LEU A 367 -26.76 15.48 5.98
CA LEU A 367 -25.33 15.68 5.75
C LEU A 367 -24.84 14.69 4.66
N ILE A 368 -24.53 15.17 3.47
CA ILE A 368 -23.82 14.41 2.42
C ILE A 368 -22.56 15.18 2.06
N LEU A 369 -21.41 14.76 2.60
CA LEU A 369 -20.09 15.28 2.26
C LEU A 369 -19.45 14.38 1.20
N LEU A 370 -19.47 14.82 -0.06
CA LEU A 370 -18.63 14.26 -1.14
C LEU A 370 -17.31 15.04 -1.17
N SER A 371 -16.30 14.60 -0.41
CA SER A 371 -14.95 15.18 -0.47
C SER A 371 -14.04 14.38 -1.40
N GLY A 372 -14.03 14.72 -2.69
CA GLY A 372 -12.97 14.27 -3.60
C GLY A 372 -11.70 15.10 -3.39
N VAL A 373 -10.65 14.50 -2.81
CA VAL A 373 -9.35 15.16 -2.63
C VAL A 373 -8.45 14.84 -3.83
N LEU A 374 -7.86 15.88 -4.43
CA LEU A 374 -6.94 15.77 -5.56
C LEU A 374 -5.61 16.41 -5.15
N GLN A 375 -4.52 15.67 -5.28
CA GLN A 375 -3.17 16.16 -5.01
C GLN A 375 -2.25 15.94 -6.18
N VAL A 376 -1.40 16.92 -6.43
CA VAL A 376 -0.46 16.98 -7.56
C VAL A 376 0.95 17.16 -7.02
N PHE A 377 1.86 16.25 -7.37
CA PHE A 377 3.26 16.28 -6.98
C PHE A 377 4.19 16.41 -8.19
N ARG A 378 5.21 17.28 -8.08
CA ARG A 378 6.26 17.47 -9.08
C ARG A 378 7.56 16.87 -8.56
N LEU A 379 7.98 15.72 -9.10
CA LEU A 379 9.24 15.05 -8.75
C LEU A 379 10.36 15.58 -9.65
N HIS A 380 11.52 15.89 -9.06
CA HIS A 380 12.76 16.22 -9.79
C HIS A 380 13.66 14.98 -9.75
N CYS A 381 13.56 14.11 -10.76
CA CYS A 381 14.48 12.99 -10.93
C CYS A 381 15.01 13.02 -12.37
N PRO A 382 16.33 13.14 -12.60
CA PRO A 382 16.90 13.45 -13.92
C PRO A 382 16.89 12.29 -14.93
N GLU A 383 16.56 11.06 -14.53
CA GLU A 383 16.70 9.87 -15.41
C GLU A 383 15.39 9.21 -15.88
N SER A 384 14.21 9.81 -15.68
CA SER A 384 12.97 9.31 -16.31
C SER A 384 12.17 10.43 -17.00
N PRO A 385 12.32 10.66 -18.31
CA PRO A 385 11.50 11.61 -19.02
C PRO A 385 10.11 11.00 -19.24
N HIS A 386 9.09 11.65 -18.69
CA HIS A 386 7.65 11.38 -18.89
C HIS A 386 7.06 10.14 -18.20
N ILE A 387 6.72 10.25 -16.91
CA ILE A 387 5.81 9.28 -16.29
C ILE A 387 4.78 10.01 -15.42
N PHE A 388 3.51 10.00 -15.86
CA PHE A 388 2.37 10.29 -14.99
C PHE A 388 2.21 9.10 -14.05
N LYS A 389 2.72 9.13 -12.81
CA LYS A 389 2.46 8.04 -11.85
C LYS A 389 1.20 8.41 -11.08
N LEU A 390 0.18 7.54 -11.04
CA LEU A 390 -1.12 7.93 -10.49
C LEU A 390 -1.84 6.76 -9.81
N LEU A 391 -2.18 6.92 -8.52
CA LEU A 391 -3.32 6.30 -7.81
C LEU A 391 -3.25 6.47 -6.27
N ILE A 392 -4.40 6.79 -5.62
CA ILE A 392 -4.95 6.01 -4.47
C ILE A 392 -6.51 5.98 -4.57
N GLY A 393 -7.08 5.18 -5.48
CA GLY A 393 -8.52 5.13 -5.79
C GLY A 393 -9.28 4.31 -4.77
N LEU A 394 -9.39 4.85 -3.56
CA LEU A 394 -9.89 4.15 -2.40
C LEU A 394 -11.38 4.06 -2.38
N VAL A 395 -11.86 2.88 -2.76
CA VAL A 395 -13.25 2.52 -2.63
C VAL A 395 -13.42 1.79 -1.32
N VAL A 396 -14.17 2.40 -0.42
CA VAL A 396 -14.75 1.73 0.73
C VAL A 396 -16.06 1.09 0.26
N LEU A 397 -16.10 -0.24 0.21
CA LEU A 397 -17.33 -1.00 -0.05
C LEU A 397 -18.12 -1.17 1.25
N CYS A 398 -19.42 -0.87 1.21
CA CYS A 398 -20.40 -1.42 2.15
C CYS A 398 -21.05 -2.66 1.53
#